data_AF-A0A517DT84-F1
#
_entry.id   AF-A0A517DT84-F1
#
_cell.length_a   1.000
_cell.length_b   1.000
_cell.length_c   1.000
_cell.angle_alpha   90.00
_cell.angle_beta   90.00
_cell.angle_gamma   90.00
#
_symmetry.space_group_name_H-M   'P 1'
#
loop_
_entity.id
_entity.type
_entity.pdbx_description
1 polymer ?
#
loop_
_entity_poly.entity_id
_entity_poly.type
_entity_poly.pdbx_seq_one_letter_code
_entity_poly.pdbx_strand_id
1 'polypeptide(L)' 'MTKQEQINRLTQKLLDCGYRSSQVKQIISEASENTTTAASSSQQEELIIEALQSYVEFGIKCKKKGARD' A
#
# COMPACT_ATOMS: atom_id res chain seq x y z
N MET A 1 15.26 -3.19 9.01
CA MET A 1 13.93 -3.42 8.43
C MET A 1 14.10 -3.30 6.92
N THR A 2 13.77 -4.34 6.16
CA THR A 2 13.92 -4.33 4.68
C THR A 2 12.69 -3.71 4.02
N LYS A 3 12.82 -3.21 2.78
CA LYS A 3 11.70 -2.66 2.00
C LYS A 3 10.57 -3.70 1.83
N GLN A 4 10.93 -4.95 1.56
CA GLN A 4 9.99 -6.08 1.54
C GLN A 4 9.21 -6.27 2.86
N GLU A 5 9.88 -6.09 4.01
CA GLU A 5 9.23 -6.19 5.33
C GLU A 5 8.27 -5.01 5.58
N GLN A 6 8.60 -3.83 5.06
CA GLN A 6 7.72 -2.65 5.10
C GLN A 6 6.48 -2.83 4.24
N ILE A 7 6.62 -3.37 3.02
CA ILE A 7 5.51 -3.72 2.12
C ILE A 7 4.58 -4.73 2.79
N ASN A 8 5.13 -5.78 3.42
CA ASN A 8 4.33 -6.77 4.15
C ASN A 8 3.57 -6.15 5.32
N ARG A 9 4.19 -5.27 6.11
CA ARG A 9 3.50 -4.57 7.19
C ARG A 9 2.37 -3.68 6.70
N LEU A 10 2.59 -2.94 5.61
CA LEU A 10 1.56 -2.07 5.03
C LEU A 10 0.40 -2.88 4.45
N THR A 11 0.71 -4.01 3.81
CA THR A 11 -0.28 -4.96 3.30
C THR A 11 -1.18 -5.46 4.45
N GLN A 12 -0.60 -5.87 5.57
CA GLN A 12 -1.37 -6.28 6.75
C GLN A 12 -2.25 -5.15 7.31
N LYS A 13 -1.75 -3.91 7.34
CA LYS A 13 -2.54 -2.74 7.77
C LYS A 13 -3.74 -2.47 6.85
N LEU A 14 -3.58 -2.64 5.54
CA LEU A 14 -4.68 -2.51 4.59
C LEU A 14 -5.74 -3.58 4.81
N LEU A 15 -5.32 -4.83 5.06
CA LEU A 15 -6.25 -5.91 5.40
C LEU A 15 -7.03 -5.59 6.69
N ASP A 16 -6.37 -5.06 7.72
CA ASP A 16 -7.03 -4.59 8.96
C ASP A 16 -7.99 -3.41 8.72
N CYS A 17 -7.67 -2.56 7.75
CA CYS A 17 -8.56 -1.47 7.31
C CYS A 17 -9.76 -1.98 6.48
N GLY A 18 -9.83 -3.27 6.18
CA GLY A 18 -10.94 -3.89 5.45
C GLY A 18 -10.73 -4.05 3.94
N TYR A 19 -9.52 -3.79 3.43
CA TYR A 19 -9.20 -4.06 2.04
C TYR A 19 -9.09 -5.57 1.79
N ARG A 20 -9.49 -6.01 0.60
CA ARG A 20 -9.29 -7.40 0.17
C ARG A 20 -7.86 -7.60 -0.32
N SER A 21 -7.31 -8.79 -0.11
CA SER A 21 -5.98 -9.15 -0.62
C SER A 21 -5.85 -8.97 -2.14
N SER A 22 -6.93 -9.13 -2.90
CA SER A 22 -6.96 -8.85 -4.34
C SER A 22 -6.77 -7.37 -4.66
N GLN A 23 -7.39 -6.47 -3.89
CA GLN A 23 -7.23 -5.02 -4.05
C GLN A 23 -5.81 -4.59 -3.69
N VAL A 24 -5.23 -5.15 -2.62
CA VAL A 24 -3.85 -4.85 -2.25
C VAL A 24 -2.87 -5.33 -3.33
N LYS A 25 -3.10 -6.51 -3.93
CA LYS A 25 -2.32 -6.97 -5.07
C LYS A 25 -2.44 -6.04 -6.27
N GLN A 26 -3.63 -5.55 -6.59
CA GLN A 26 -3.81 -4.57 -7.68
C GLN A 26 -3.03 -3.28 -7.41
N ILE A 27 -3.09 -2.74 -6.19
CA ILE A 27 -2.33 -1.52 -5.82
C ILE A 27 -0.82 -1.74 -6.03
N ILE A 28 -0.30 -2.91 -5.65
CA ILE A 28 1.12 -3.25 -5.83
C ILE A 28 1.46 -3.39 -7.32
N SER A 29 0.62 -4.07 -8.10
CA SER A 29 0.78 -4.20 -9.55
C SER A 29 0.74 -2.83 -10.24
N GLU A 30 -0.23 -1.99 -9.94
CA GLU A 30 -0.36 -0.65 -10.52
C GLU A 30 0.85 0.23 -10.17
N ALA A 31 1.30 0.23 -8.91
CA ALA A 31 2.50 0.97 -8.50
C ALA A 31 3.77 0.45 -9.20
N SER A 32 3.85 -0.87 -9.41
CA SER A 32 4.94 -1.51 -10.13
C SER A 32 4.92 -1.20 -11.63
N GLU A 33 3.76 -1.15 -12.26
CA GLU A 33 3.59 -0.95 -13.71
C GLU A 33 3.68 0.52 -14.11
N ASN A 34 3.24 1.45 -13.24
CA ASN A 34 3.40 2.89 -13.46
C ASN A 34 4.86 3.38 -13.33
N THR A 35 5.76 2.51 -12.86
CA THR A 35 7.16 2.85 -12.77
C THR A 35 7.80 2.65 -14.15
N THR A 36 8.03 3.75 -14.88
CA THR A 36 8.72 3.77 -16.18
C THR A 36 9.93 2.82 -16.18
N THR A 37 10.08 2.06 -17.26
CA THR A 37 10.97 0.90 -17.51
C THR A 37 12.47 1.04 -17.19
N ALA A 38 12.89 2.16 -16.59
CA ALA A 38 14.27 2.49 -16.24
C ALA A 38 14.53 2.63 -14.73
N ALA A 39 13.53 2.50 -13.87
CA ALA A 39 13.74 2.58 -12.42
C ALA A 39 14.39 1.30 -11.89
N SER A 40 15.37 1.46 -11.00
CA SER A 40 15.98 0.30 -10.30
C SER A 40 14.95 -0.37 -9.39
N SER A 41 15.11 -1.68 -9.11
CA SER A 41 14.22 -2.42 -8.20
C SER A 41 13.99 -1.71 -6.86
N SER A 42 15.04 -1.05 -6.35
CA SER A 42 14.97 -0.23 -5.14
C SER A 42 13.95 0.93 -5.21
N GLN A 43 13.81 1.60 -6.36
CA GLN A 43 12.87 2.71 -6.55
C GLN A 43 11.44 2.21 -6.72
N GLN A 44 11.27 1.07 -7.39
CA GLN A 44 9.97 0.42 -7.54
C GLN A 44 9.40 0.03 -6.17
N GLU A 45 10.24 -0.54 -5.29
CA GLU A 45 9.84 -0.84 -3.91
C GLU A 45 9.44 0.42 -3.12
N GLU A 46 10.12 1.55 -3.32
CA GLU A 46 9.76 2.82 -2.65
C GLU A 46 8.42 3.36 -3.13
N LEU A 47 8.14 3.30 -4.44
CA LEU A 47 6.85 3.71 -5.00
C LEU A 47 5.70 2.81 -4.51
N ILE A 48 5.93 1.49 -4.41
CA ILE A 48 4.96 0.56 -3.84
C ILE A 48 4.69 0.90 -2.36
N ILE A 49 5.74 1.19 -1.59
CA ILE A 49 5.61 1.61 -0.18
C ILE A 49 4.78 2.89 -0.07
N GLU A 50 5.08 3.91 -0.89
CA GLU A 50 4.38 5.19 -0.87
C GLU A 50 2.90 5.04 -1.23
N ALA A 51 2.61 4.26 -2.28
CA ALA A 51 1.24 3.95 -2.67
C ALA A 51 0.49 3.25 -1.52
N LEU A 52 1.05 2.17 -0.97
CA LEU A 52 0.43 1.44 0.13
C LEU A 52 0.23 2.31 1.37
N GLN A 53 1.18 3.20 1.70
CA GLN A 53 1.01 4.16 2.80
C GLN A 53 -0.18 5.09 2.57
N SER A 54 -0.32 5.64 1.37
CA SER A 54 -1.44 6.51 1.02
C SER A 54 -2.79 5.81 1.21
N TYR A 55 -2.89 4.54 0.76
CA TYR A 55 -4.09 3.73 0.97
C TYR A 55 -4.32 3.37 2.44
N VAL A 56 -3.27 3.13 3.24
CA VAL A 56 -3.40 2.87 4.69
C VAL A 56 -3.93 4.12 5.39
N GLU A 57 -3.37 5.29 5.12
CA GLU A 57 -3.84 6.55 5.70
C GLU A 57 -5.28 6.84 5.32
N PHE A 58 -5.66 6.59 4.07
CA PHE A 58 -7.03 6.69 3.61
C PHE A 58 -7.95 5.71 4.35
N GLY A 59 -7.55 4.44 4.44
CA GLY A 59 -8.29 3.40 5.16
C GLY A 59 -8.52 3.74 6.63
N ILE A 60 -7.48 4.22 7.33
CA ILE A 60 -7.56 4.68 8.71
C ILE A 60 -8.50 5.89 8.82
N LYS A 61 -8.41 6.86 7.91
CA LYS A 61 -9.28 8.05 7.89
C LYS A 61 -10.75 7.68 7.66
N CYS A 62 -11.03 6.72 6.78
CA CYS A 62 -12.38 6.20 6.55
C CYS A 62 -12.91 5.44 7.77
N LYS A 63 -12.10 4.58 8.39
CA LYS A 63 -12.45 3.84 9.62
C LYS A 63 -12.76 4.81 10.77
N LYS A 64 -12.00 5.90 10.89
CA LYS A 64 -12.18 6.95 11.91
C LYS A 64 -13.42 7.83 11.67
N LYS A 65 -13.83 8.06 10.41
CA LYS A 65 -15.06 8.79 10.06
C LYS A 65 -16.34 7.97 10.17
N GLY A 66 -16.23 6.64 10.19
CA GLY A 66 -17.36 5.71 10.39
C GLY A 66 -17.71 5.49 11.87
N ALA A 67 -16.83 5.85 12.79
CA ALA A 67 -17.16 5.98 14.20
C ALA A 67 -17.99 7.26 14.38
N ARG A 68 -19.31 7.14 14.22
CA ARG A 68 -20.27 8.12 14.74
C ARG A 68 -20.03 8.21 16.25
N ASP A 69 -19.59 9.38 16.70
CA ASP A 69 -19.90 9.87 18.05
C ASP A 69 -21.42 10.07 18.15
#